data_AF-A0A5J6P7J6-F1
#
_entry.id   AF-A0A5J6P7J6-F1
#
_cell.length_a   1.000
_cell.length_b   1.000
_cell.length_c   1.000
_cell.angle_alpha   90.00
_cell.angle_beta   90.00
_cell.angle_gamma   90.00
#
_symmetry.space_group_name_H-M   'P 1'
#
loop_
_entity.id
_entity.type
_entity.pdbx_description
1 polymer ?
#
loop_
_entity_poly.entity_id
_entity_poly.type
_entity_poly.pdbx_seq_one_letter_code
_entity_poly.pdbx_strand_id
1 'polypeptide(L)'
;MSRDKFCEEVKAKFPAISAKADREYIRQWGDFETDLYSYSWFESLANALNIEMGKGIPRKDYQDLFSFVSNGFLKGDEDTKNAIDTAFVENLFWNVSSSASELYWNTLPENLKDLYLNFHRKKPY
;
A
#
# COMPACT_ATOMS: atom_id res chain seq x y z
N MET A 1 -17.49 3.89 -0.02
CA MET A 1 -17.18 2.65 -0.76
C MET A 1 -16.56 1.72 0.24
N SER A 2 -16.96 0.44 0.27
CA SER A 2 -16.43 -0.53 1.23
C SER A 2 -15.01 -0.98 0.90
N ARG A 3 -14.29 -1.42 1.94
CA ARG A 3 -12.92 -1.91 1.87
C ARG A 3 -12.78 -3.05 0.84
N ASP A 4 -13.69 -4.02 0.87
CA ASP A 4 -13.67 -5.16 -0.05
C ASP A 4 -13.86 -4.71 -1.50
N LYS A 5 -14.83 -3.83 -1.74
CA LYS A 5 -15.06 -3.26 -3.08
C LYS A 5 -13.83 -2.48 -3.54
N PHE A 6 -13.22 -1.70 -2.67
CA PHE A 6 -12.02 -0.94 -3.01
C PHE A 6 -10.84 -1.86 -3.34
N CYS A 7 -10.63 -2.91 -2.55
CA CYS A 7 -9.62 -3.93 -2.81
C CYS A 7 -9.77 -4.54 -4.22
N GLU A 8 -11.00 -4.95 -4.58
CA GLU A 8 -11.27 -5.51 -5.90
C GLU A 8 -11.07 -4.48 -7.04
N GLU A 9 -11.38 -3.20 -6.81
CA GLU A 9 -11.08 -2.13 -7.78
C GLU A 9 -9.57 -1.91 -7.96
N VAL A 10 -8.79 -1.96 -6.88
CA VAL A 10 -7.31 -1.91 -6.95
C VAL A 10 -6.80 -3.08 -7.77
N LYS A 11 -7.27 -4.30 -7.51
CA LYS A 11 -6.86 -5.51 -8.23
C LYS A 11 -7.19 -5.46 -9.72
N ALA A 12 -8.40 -5.02 -10.06
CA ALA A 12 -8.82 -4.89 -11.44
C ALA A 12 -7.98 -3.84 -12.19
N LYS A 13 -7.62 -2.74 -11.54
CA LYS A 13 -6.90 -1.63 -12.16
C LYS A 13 -5.38 -1.83 -12.21
N PHE A 14 -4.81 -2.54 -11.24
CA PHE A 14 -3.37 -2.73 -11.10
C PHE A 14 -2.98 -4.22 -10.97
N PRO A 15 -3.38 -5.08 -11.93
CA PRO A 15 -3.26 -6.53 -11.78
C PRO A 15 -1.83 -7.02 -11.58
N ALA A 16 -0.83 -6.32 -12.16
CA ALA A 16 0.57 -6.71 -12.07
C ALA A 16 1.12 -6.64 -10.64
N ILE A 17 0.85 -5.55 -9.90
CA ILE A 17 1.29 -5.40 -8.50
C ILE A 17 0.37 -6.19 -7.56
N SER A 18 -0.92 -6.28 -7.87
CA SER A 18 -1.87 -7.10 -7.11
C SER A 18 -1.48 -8.57 -7.10
N ALA A 19 -1.03 -9.12 -8.23
CA ALA A 19 -0.50 -10.48 -8.26
C ALA A 19 0.77 -10.66 -7.39
N LYS A 20 1.55 -9.58 -7.14
CA LYS A 20 2.68 -9.62 -6.20
C LYS A 20 2.17 -9.55 -4.75
N ALA A 21 1.18 -8.70 -4.50
CA ALA A 21 0.51 -8.62 -3.20
C ALA A 21 -0.13 -9.95 -2.81
N ASP A 22 -0.78 -10.66 -3.75
CA ASP A 22 -1.35 -11.99 -3.49
C ASP A 22 -0.27 -13.01 -3.10
N ARG A 23 0.92 -12.94 -3.72
CA ARG A 23 2.05 -13.80 -3.31
C ARG A 23 2.58 -13.45 -1.93
N GLU A 24 2.68 -12.18 -1.59
CA GLU A 24 3.07 -11.75 -0.24
C GLU A 24 2.02 -12.15 0.79
N TYR A 25 0.74 -12.04 0.45
CA TYR A 25 -0.35 -12.50 1.30
C TYR A 25 -0.20 -14.00 1.60
N ILE A 26 -0.08 -14.83 0.56
CA ILE A 26 0.07 -16.28 0.72
C ILE A 26 1.33 -16.61 1.54
N ARG A 27 2.42 -15.88 1.32
CA ARG A 27 3.68 -16.08 2.06
C ARG A 27 3.53 -15.78 3.56
N GLN A 28 2.71 -14.80 3.94
CA GLN A 28 2.56 -14.36 5.32
C GLN A 28 1.45 -15.11 6.07
N TRP A 29 0.32 -15.32 5.40
CA TRP A 29 -0.93 -15.79 6.02
C TRP A 29 -1.30 -17.22 5.61
N GLY A 30 -0.61 -17.80 4.63
CA GLY A 30 -0.94 -19.12 4.09
C GLY A 30 -2.07 -19.04 3.08
N ASP A 31 -3.24 -19.61 3.41
CA ASP A 31 -4.41 -19.56 2.54
C ASP A 31 -5.22 -18.27 2.77
N PHE A 32 -6.11 -17.97 1.81
CA PHE A 32 -6.99 -16.79 1.88
C PHE A 32 -8.04 -16.94 2.99
N GLU A 33 -7.73 -16.45 4.19
CA GLU A 33 -8.70 -16.37 5.30
C GLU A 33 -9.76 -15.30 5.02
N THR A 34 -11.03 -15.68 5.05
CA THR A 34 -12.14 -14.91 4.46
C THR A 34 -12.48 -13.62 5.18
N ASP A 35 -12.32 -13.55 6.51
CA ASP A 35 -12.99 -12.51 7.31
C ASP A 35 -12.20 -11.18 7.34
N LEU A 36 -10.86 -11.27 7.20
CA LEU A 36 -9.96 -10.13 7.21
C LEU A 36 -9.14 -9.99 5.92
N TYR A 37 -9.47 -10.80 4.90
CA TYR A 37 -8.69 -10.90 3.67
C TYR A 37 -8.30 -9.52 3.10
N SER A 38 -9.27 -8.67 2.80
CA SER A 38 -9.00 -7.39 2.14
C SER A 38 -8.23 -6.41 3.03
N TYR A 39 -8.33 -6.50 4.36
CA TYR A 39 -7.52 -5.70 5.27
C TYR A 39 -6.06 -6.16 5.24
N SER A 40 -5.80 -7.45 5.50
CA SER A 40 -4.44 -8.02 5.47
C SER A 40 -3.83 -8.00 4.06
N TRP A 41 -4.66 -7.92 3.02
CA TRP A 41 -4.20 -7.73 1.65
C TRP A 41 -3.59 -6.34 1.42
N PHE A 42 -4.09 -5.28 2.07
CA PHE A 42 -3.47 -3.95 1.99
C PHE A 42 -2.06 -3.91 2.60
N GLU A 43 -1.83 -4.65 3.69
CA GLU A 43 -0.49 -4.88 4.24
C GLU A 43 0.40 -5.65 3.24
N SER A 44 -0.16 -6.68 2.62
CA SER A 44 0.55 -7.45 1.59
C SER A 44 0.90 -6.60 0.36
N LEU A 45 0.05 -5.63 0.00
CA LEU A 45 0.31 -4.65 -1.06
C LEU A 45 1.46 -3.71 -0.68
N ALA A 46 1.52 -3.22 0.56
CA ALA A 46 2.63 -2.41 1.05
C ALA A 46 3.95 -3.20 0.98
N ASN A 47 3.94 -4.45 1.45
CA ASN A 47 5.10 -5.34 1.39
C ASN A 47 5.57 -5.61 -0.05
N ALA A 48 4.65 -5.83 -0.98
CA ALA A 48 4.98 -5.99 -2.39
C ALA A 48 5.63 -4.72 -2.97
N LEU A 49 5.13 -3.53 -2.61
CA LEU A 49 5.76 -2.27 -3.04
C LEU A 49 7.16 -2.10 -2.44
N ASN A 50 7.36 -2.41 -1.16
CA ASN A 50 8.67 -2.32 -0.51
C ASN A 50 9.72 -3.17 -1.24
N ILE A 51 9.35 -4.39 -1.65
CA ILE A 51 10.21 -5.27 -2.44
C ILE A 51 10.57 -4.63 -3.79
N GLU A 52 9.60 -3.99 -4.46
CA GLU A 52 9.82 -3.36 -5.76
C GLU A 52 10.67 -2.09 -5.65
N MET A 53 10.50 -1.30 -4.58
CA MET A 53 11.39 -0.19 -4.22
C MET A 53 12.82 -0.70 -4.03
N GLY A 54 13.01 -1.79 -3.28
CA GLY A 54 14.32 -2.40 -3.02
C GLY A 54 15.00 -2.96 -4.27
N LYS A 55 14.22 -3.37 -5.29
CA LYS A 55 14.72 -3.77 -6.61
C LYS A 55 15.07 -2.60 -7.52
N GLY A 56 14.85 -1.35 -7.07
CA GLY A 56 15.10 -0.16 -7.87
C GLY A 56 14.10 0.04 -9.00
N ILE A 57 12.89 -0.52 -8.90
CA ILE A 57 11.84 -0.30 -9.90
C ILE A 57 11.47 1.19 -9.91
N PRO A 58 11.31 1.82 -11.09
CA PRO A 58 11.03 3.25 -11.16
C PRO A 58 9.72 3.63 -10.46
N ARG A 59 9.78 4.60 -9.54
CA ARG A 59 8.61 5.12 -8.81
C ARG A 59 7.43 5.56 -9.70
N LYS A 60 7.72 5.99 -10.93
CA LYS A 60 6.71 6.42 -11.91
C LYS A 60 5.72 5.28 -12.25
N ASP A 61 6.16 4.03 -12.14
CA ASP A 61 5.34 2.86 -12.46
C ASP A 61 4.24 2.64 -11.39
N TYR A 62 4.35 3.30 -10.23
CA TYR A 62 3.40 3.20 -9.11
C TYR A 62 2.69 4.51 -8.77
N GLN A 63 2.95 5.60 -9.52
CA GLN A 63 2.35 6.91 -9.26
C GLN A 63 0.82 6.87 -9.36
N ASP A 64 0.28 6.15 -10.35
CA ASP A 64 -1.16 6.00 -10.54
C ASP A 64 -1.80 5.17 -9.43
N LEU A 65 -1.09 4.14 -8.92
CA LEU A 65 -1.53 3.35 -7.78
C LEU A 65 -1.63 4.22 -6.53
N PHE A 66 -0.58 4.97 -6.19
CA PHE A 66 -0.61 5.86 -5.02
C PHE A 66 -1.70 6.91 -5.13
N SER A 67 -1.88 7.49 -6.31
CA SER A 67 -2.97 8.44 -6.58
C SER A 67 -4.35 7.78 -6.41
N PHE A 68 -4.49 6.51 -6.80
CA PHE A 68 -5.74 5.76 -6.61
C PHE A 68 -6.00 5.43 -5.14
N VAL A 69 -4.99 4.98 -4.39
CA VAL A 69 -5.09 4.74 -2.94
C VAL A 69 -5.41 6.03 -2.18
N SER A 70 -4.76 7.13 -2.52
CA SER A 70 -5.05 8.46 -1.96
C SER A 70 -6.52 8.87 -2.18
N ASN A 71 -7.06 8.66 -3.37
CA ASN A 71 -8.48 8.90 -3.65
C ASN A 71 -9.40 7.94 -2.89
N GLY A 72 -8.99 6.68 -2.74
CA GLY A 72 -9.67 5.68 -1.90
C GLY A 72 -9.78 6.14 -0.45
N PHE A 73 -8.72 6.70 0.12
CA PHE A 73 -8.74 7.26 1.48
C PHE A 73 -9.71 8.44 1.61
N LEU A 74 -9.75 9.35 0.63
CA LEU A 74 -10.64 10.51 0.69
C LEU A 74 -12.13 10.15 0.58
N LYS A 75 -12.46 9.12 -0.22
CA LYS A 75 -13.86 8.76 -0.58
C LYS A 75 -14.37 7.46 0.06
N GLY A 76 -13.47 6.70 0.69
CA GLY A 76 -13.76 5.46 1.38
C GLY A 76 -14.63 5.68 2.61
N ASP A 77 -15.30 4.61 3.03
CA ASP A 77 -15.86 4.56 4.38
C ASP A 77 -14.75 4.39 5.43
N GLU A 78 -15.15 4.30 6.70
CA GLU A 78 -14.23 4.18 7.84
C GLU A 78 -13.35 2.93 7.73
N ASP A 79 -13.92 1.79 7.34
CA ASP A 79 -13.17 0.54 7.16
C ASP A 79 -12.11 0.66 6.06
N THR A 80 -12.44 1.30 4.94
CA THR A 80 -11.50 1.56 3.84
C THR A 80 -10.39 2.51 4.29
N LYS A 81 -10.75 3.58 5.00
CA LYS A 81 -9.79 4.55 5.51
C LYS A 81 -8.82 3.91 6.49
N ASN A 82 -9.35 3.12 7.42
CA ASN A 82 -8.56 2.39 8.41
C ASN A 82 -7.62 1.41 7.72
N ALA A 83 -8.08 0.60 6.76
CA ALA A 83 -7.21 -0.30 6.02
C ALA A 83 -6.07 0.42 5.27
N ILE A 84 -6.34 1.61 4.72
CA ILE A 84 -5.30 2.39 4.05
C ILE A 84 -4.31 2.98 5.06
N ASP A 85 -4.79 3.52 6.19
CA ASP A 85 -3.93 4.11 7.22
C ASP A 85 -3.05 3.03 7.86
N THR A 86 -3.67 2.03 8.48
CA THR A 86 -2.99 1.06 9.35
C THR A 86 -2.37 -0.09 8.58
N ALA A 87 -3.10 -0.72 7.65
CA ALA A 87 -2.58 -1.89 6.96
C ALA A 87 -1.62 -1.48 5.82
N PHE A 88 -1.96 -0.46 5.04
CA PHE A 88 -1.12 -0.02 3.93
C PHE A 88 -0.02 0.96 4.34
N VAL A 89 -0.38 2.15 4.85
CA VAL A 89 0.58 3.25 5.03
C VAL A 89 1.60 2.97 6.12
N GLU A 90 1.18 2.44 7.28
CA GLU A 90 2.13 2.12 8.37
C GLU A 90 3.19 1.09 7.95
N ASN A 91 2.87 0.20 7.01
CA ASN A 91 3.75 -0.86 6.53
C ASN A 91 4.58 -0.46 5.30
N LEU A 92 4.38 0.72 4.70
CA LEU A 92 5.21 1.20 3.59
C LEU A 92 6.64 1.54 4.06
N PHE A 93 7.58 1.45 3.12
CA PHE A 93 9.01 1.71 3.30
C PHE A 93 9.76 0.80 4.28
N TRP A 94 9.12 -0.27 4.75
CA TRP A 94 9.77 -1.25 5.60
C TRP A 94 10.92 -1.95 4.85
N ASN A 95 12.11 -1.93 5.47
CA ASN A 95 13.35 -2.50 4.91
C ASN A 95 13.73 -1.98 3.50
N VAL A 96 13.37 -0.72 3.20
CA VAL A 96 13.78 -0.02 1.97
C VAL A 96 14.97 0.88 2.27
N SER A 97 15.95 0.97 1.35
CA SER A 97 17.11 1.84 1.54
C SER A 97 16.69 3.32 1.56
N SER A 98 17.38 4.15 2.36
CA SER A 98 17.12 5.60 2.46
C SER A 98 17.04 6.29 1.09
N SER A 99 17.93 5.94 0.14
CA SER A 99 17.90 6.46 -1.23
C SER A 99 16.65 6.09 -2.04
N ALA A 100 16.18 4.84 -1.94
CA ALA A 100 14.96 4.41 -2.62
C ALA A 100 13.71 5.00 -1.94
N SER A 101 13.72 5.05 -0.60
CA SER A 101 12.68 5.67 0.21
C SER A 101 12.49 7.15 -0.14
N GLU A 102 13.56 7.93 -0.25
CA GLU A 102 13.48 9.35 -0.64
C GLU A 102 12.85 9.53 -2.02
N LEU A 103 13.23 8.71 -2.99
CA LEU A 103 12.67 8.76 -4.35
C LEU A 103 11.17 8.50 -4.33
N TYR A 104 10.73 7.43 -3.68
CA TYR A 104 9.32 7.05 -3.62
C TYR A 104 8.50 8.01 -2.75
N TRP A 105 9.07 8.51 -1.65
CA TRP A 105 8.45 9.52 -0.80
C TRP A 105 8.04 10.74 -1.63
N ASN A 106 8.89 11.20 -2.54
CA ASN A 106 8.60 12.36 -3.40
C ASN A 106 7.47 12.13 -4.41
N THR A 107 7.05 10.88 -4.64
CA THR A 107 5.90 10.54 -5.49
C THR A 107 4.63 10.26 -4.67
N LEU A 108 4.74 10.03 -3.37
CA LEU A 108 3.60 9.75 -2.51
C LEU A 108 2.70 11.00 -2.37
N PRO A 109 1.36 10.87 -2.50
CA PRO A 109 0.43 11.96 -2.24
C PRO A 109 0.50 12.50 -0.81
N GLU A 110 0.29 13.81 -0.63
CA GLU A 110 0.45 14.47 0.68
C GLU A 110 -0.42 13.86 1.77
N ASN A 111 -1.68 13.50 1.48
CA ASN A 111 -2.54 12.88 2.47
C ASN A 111 -2.00 11.53 2.98
N LEU A 112 -1.33 10.74 2.14
CA LEU A 112 -0.72 9.47 2.57
C LEU A 112 0.60 9.73 3.31
N LYS A 113 1.35 10.78 2.97
CA LYS A 113 2.52 11.22 3.74
C LYS A 113 2.11 11.65 5.14
N ASP A 114 1.00 12.37 5.27
CA ASP A 114 0.49 12.84 6.56
C ASP A 114 0.14 11.65 7.47
N LEU A 115 -0.55 10.63 6.94
CA LEU A 115 -0.81 9.37 7.65
C LEU A 115 0.50 8.72 8.12
N TYR A 116 1.47 8.58 7.21
CA TYR A 116 2.78 8.00 7.53
C TYR A 116 3.48 8.78 8.65
N LEU A 117 3.52 10.11 8.58
CA LEU A 117 4.17 10.95 9.58
C LEU A 117 3.42 10.95 10.92
N ASN A 118 2.10 10.84 10.89
CA ASN A 118 1.29 10.76 12.10
C ASN A 118 1.61 9.48 12.89
N PHE A 119 1.85 8.37 12.22
CA PHE A 119 2.26 7.13 12.87
C PHE A 119 3.76 7.10 13.20
N HIS A 120 4.63 7.25 12.19
CA HIS A 120 6.08 7.04 12.30
C HIS A 120 6.85 8.22 12.89
N ARG A 121 6.26 9.42 12.93
CA ARG A 121 6.84 10.68 13.43
C ARG A 121 8.09 11.19 12.69
N LYS A 122 8.52 10.50 11.63
CA LYS A 122 9.65 10.88 10.78
C LYS A 122 9.47 10.35 9.36
N LYS A 123 10.22 10.92 8.42
CA LYS A 123 10.28 10.43 7.04
C LYS A 123 11.00 9.07 6.97
N PRO A 124 10.79 8.27 5.90
CA PRO A 124 11.38 6.94 5.74
C PRO A 124 12.86 6.92 5.33
N TYR A 125 13.58 8.05 5.40
CA TYR A 125 14.95 8.19 4.91
C TYR A 125 15.82 9.09 5.79
#